data_AF-A0A259S2B8-F1
#
_entry.id   AF-A0A259S2B8-F1
#
_cell.length_a   1.000
_cell.length_b   1.000
_cell.length_c   1.000
_cell.angle_alpha   90.00
_cell.angle_beta   90.00
_cell.angle_gamma   90.00
#
_symmetry.space_group_name_H-M   'P 1'
#
loop_
_entity.id
_entity.type
_entity.pdbx_description
1 polymer ?
#
loop_
_entity_poly.entity_id
_entity_poly.type
_entity_poly.pdbx_seq_one_letter_code
_entity_poly.pdbx_strand_id
1 'polypeptide(L)'
;MAENDPNSDDFMQFLRRMLGGSAEDFDLSALQGMEGLNLDPAMMQQMMHQMQNAMSGDPWETTLRQALHIANRDGLGIDAGSRSSIADAFALADLWVGEATTISELGSAPRALTRGEWVEQTLPIWKEVAAPVSTSIADALMSALEGQTPEDMQGMVQGAGRLMRGIGSSVFAMQFGHVLGNLSLEVV
;
A
#
# COMPACT_ATOMS: atom_id res chain seq x y z
N MET A 1 6.17 -39.64 15.33
CA MET A 1 5.47 -38.35 15.22
C MET A 1 6.52 -37.31 15.57
N ALA A 2 7.01 -36.54 14.59
CA ALA A 2 8.01 -35.50 14.80
C ALA A 2 7.28 -34.15 14.87
N GLU A 3 7.51 -33.43 15.96
CA GLU A 3 6.98 -32.09 16.23
C GLU A 3 7.18 -31.14 15.05
N ASN A 4 6.09 -30.48 14.70
CA ASN A 4 6.00 -29.41 13.72
C ASN A 4 6.13 -28.11 14.51
N ASP A 5 7.37 -27.69 14.78
CA ASP A 5 7.67 -26.36 15.34
C ASP A 5 7.88 -25.41 14.15
N PRO A 6 7.08 -24.33 14.00
CA PRO A 6 7.27 -23.38 12.91
C PRO A 6 8.60 -22.65 13.11
N ASN A 7 9.64 -23.12 12.42
CA ASN A 7 11.01 -22.64 12.58
C ASN A 7 11.16 -21.15 12.19
N SER A 8 12.06 -20.47 12.89
CA SER A 8 12.56 -19.11 12.59
C SER A 8 12.98 -18.92 11.13
N ASP A 9 13.42 -19.99 10.48
CA ASP A 9 13.85 -20.01 9.08
C ASP A 9 12.68 -19.82 8.10
N ASP A 10 11.49 -20.34 8.41
CA ASP A 10 10.29 -20.16 7.58
C ASP A 10 9.79 -18.72 7.66
N PHE A 11 9.90 -18.11 8.84
CA PHE A 11 9.59 -16.70 9.06
C PHE A 11 10.58 -15.79 8.30
N MET A 12 11.87 -16.08 8.38
CA MET A 12 12.91 -15.36 7.63
C MET A 12 12.74 -15.52 6.12
N GLN A 13 12.33 -16.71 5.65
CA GLN A 13 11.98 -16.93 4.25
C GLN A 13 10.73 -16.15 3.83
N PHE A 14 9.72 -16.08 4.69
CA PHE A 14 8.51 -15.30 4.45
C PHE A 14 8.82 -13.80 4.38
N LEU A 15 9.59 -13.27 5.33
CA LEU A 15 10.07 -11.89 5.30
C LEU A 15 10.92 -11.61 4.06
N ARG A 16 11.81 -12.52 3.68
CA ARG A 16 12.63 -12.41 2.47
C ARG A 16 11.80 -12.50 1.20
N ARG A 17 10.69 -13.25 1.19
CA ARG A 17 9.77 -13.34 0.06
C ARG A 17 8.86 -12.11 -0.04
N MET A 18 8.43 -11.55 1.09
CA MET A 18 7.64 -10.33 1.15
C MET A 18 8.48 -9.09 0.76
N LEU A 19 9.69 -8.98 1.30
CA LEU A 19 10.64 -7.91 0.97
C LEU A 19 11.24 -8.12 -0.43
N GLY A 20 11.51 -9.37 -0.81
CA GLY A 20 12.13 -9.78 -2.07
C GLY A 20 11.19 -9.73 -3.28
N GLY A 21 9.88 -9.92 -3.10
CA GLY A 21 8.88 -9.69 -4.15
C GLY A 21 8.73 -8.21 -4.54
N SER A 22 9.28 -7.30 -3.71
CA SER A 22 9.40 -5.86 -3.98
C SER A 22 10.85 -5.46 -4.30
N ALA A 23 11.80 -6.41 -4.21
CA ALA A 23 13.22 -6.16 -4.44
C ALA A 23 13.63 -6.33 -5.91
N GLU A 24 12.74 -6.79 -6.79
CA GLU A 24 13.00 -6.76 -8.23
C GLU A 24 13.14 -5.30 -8.75
N ASP A 25 12.62 -4.31 -8.02
CA ASP A 25 12.84 -2.87 -8.25
C ASP A 25 13.96 -2.26 -7.38
N PHE A 26 14.51 -2.99 -6.41
CA PHE A 26 15.73 -2.57 -5.70
C PHE A 26 16.93 -3.06 -6.49
N ASP A 27 17.43 -2.20 -7.37
CA ASP A 27 18.58 -2.47 -8.21
C ASP A 27 19.83 -2.82 -7.36
N LEU A 28 20.09 -4.11 -7.16
CA LEU A 28 21.28 -4.63 -6.48
C LEU A 28 22.59 -4.20 -7.18
N SER A 29 22.52 -3.75 -8.43
CA SER A 29 23.67 -3.14 -9.13
C SER A 29 24.08 -1.82 -8.48
N ALA A 30 23.12 -1.05 -7.95
CA ALA A 30 23.41 0.18 -7.21
C ALA A 30 24.10 -0.09 -5.86
N LEU A 31 23.92 -1.29 -5.30
CA LEU A 31 24.61 -1.75 -4.09
C LEU A 31 26.00 -2.33 -4.39
N GLN A 32 26.21 -2.97 -5.55
CA GLN A 32 27.53 -3.49 -5.95
C GLN A 32 28.53 -2.39 -6.32
N GLY A 33 28.07 -1.21 -6.74
CA GLY A 33 28.92 -0.01 -6.89
C GLY A 33 29.44 0.56 -5.55
N MET A 34 28.96 0.04 -4.42
CA MET A 34 29.23 0.59 -3.08
C MET A 34 30.42 -0.07 -2.37
N GLU A 35 30.96 -1.19 -2.89
CA GLU A 35 32.11 -1.90 -2.30
C GLU A 35 33.46 -1.15 -2.45
N GLY A 36 33.49 -0.06 -3.22
CA GLY A 36 34.68 0.80 -3.44
C GLY A 36 34.50 2.26 -3.03
N LEU A 37 33.37 2.64 -2.44
CA LEU A 37 33.13 4.03 -2.04
C LEU A 37 33.81 4.30 -0.70
N ASN A 38 34.82 5.17 -0.71
CA ASN A 38 35.21 5.90 0.48
C ASN A 38 34.00 6.78 0.87
N LEU A 39 33.09 6.24 1.68
CA LEU A 39 31.84 6.88 2.06
C LEU A 39 32.16 8.18 2.82
N ASP A 40 32.16 9.29 2.09
CA ASP A 40 32.44 10.60 2.62
C ASP A 40 31.42 10.92 3.73
N PRO A 41 31.82 11.40 4.92
CA PRO A 41 30.91 11.63 6.04
C PRO A 41 29.71 12.54 5.69
N ALA A 42 29.89 13.45 4.72
CA ALA A 42 28.83 14.29 4.19
C ALA A 42 27.79 13.51 3.36
N MET A 43 28.20 12.50 2.59
CA MET A 43 27.27 11.62 1.86
C MET A 43 26.43 10.78 2.81
N MET A 44 27.02 10.26 3.89
CA MET A 44 26.26 9.56 4.93
C MET A 44 25.24 10.47 5.62
N GLN A 45 25.59 11.72 5.90
CA GLN A 45 24.64 12.69 6.47
C GLN A 45 23.48 12.98 5.51
N GLN A 46 23.75 13.11 4.21
CA GLN A 46 22.70 13.32 3.21
C GLN A 46 21.79 12.10 3.06
N MET A 47 22.36 10.89 3.07
CA MET A 47 21.59 9.64 3.03
C MET A 47 20.70 9.49 4.27
N MET A 48 21.22 9.81 5.46
CA MET A 48 20.44 9.82 6.71
C MET A 48 19.27 10.80 6.66
N HIS A 49 19.46 12.00 6.10
CA HIS A 49 18.36 12.96 5.93
C HIS A 49 17.32 12.46 4.93
N GLN A 50 17.73 11.84 3.83
CA GLN A 50 16.80 11.28 2.84
C GLN A 50 16.00 10.11 3.44
N MET A 51 16.65 9.26 4.24
CA MET A 51 15.99 8.17 4.96
C MET A 51 15.04 8.70 6.03
N GLN A 52 15.44 9.70 6.82
CA GLN A 52 14.55 10.35 7.80
C GLN A 52 13.33 10.96 7.12
N ASN A 53 13.52 11.67 6.00
CA ASN A 53 12.42 12.25 5.24
C ASN A 53 11.47 11.17 4.70
N ALA A 54 12.00 10.09 4.12
CA ALA A 54 11.21 8.96 3.64
C ALA A 54 10.45 8.23 4.77
N MET A 55 11.04 8.13 5.97
CA MET A 55 10.39 7.54 7.14
C MET A 55 9.41 8.48 7.85
N SER A 56 9.54 9.80 7.64
CA SER A 56 8.67 10.81 8.24
C SER A 56 7.42 11.13 7.42
N GLY A 57 7.38 10.73 6.14
CA GLY A 57 6.23 10.94 5.25
C GLY A 57 5.07 9.99 5.55
N ASP A 58 3.84 10.37 5.17
CA ASP A 58 2.69 9.47 5.23
C ASP A 58 2.89 8.34 4.20
N PRO A 59 2.98 7.06 4.62
CA PRO A 59 3.16 5.95 3.69
C PRO A 59 2.03 5.83 2.67
N TRP A 60 0.86 6.41 2.95
CA TRP A 60 -0.26 6.41 2.01
C TRP A 60 -0.09 7.40 0.84
N GLU A 61 0.81 8.38 0.95
CA GLU A 61 1.15 9.23 -0.20
C GLU A 61 1.97 8.47 -1.24
N THR A 62 2.88 7.59 -0.80
CA THR A 62 3.64 6.73 -1.73
C THR A 62 2.71 5.68 -2.34
N THR A 63 1.78 5.11 -1.54
CA THR A 63 0.68 4.26 -2.03
C THR A 63 -0.10 4.92 -3.15
N LEU A 64 -0.55 6.17 -2.95
CA LEU A 64 -1.33 6.90 -3.95
C LEU A 64 -0.54 7.08 -5.24
N ARG A 65 0.71 7.54 -5.15
CA ARG A 65 1.58 7.73 -6.32
C ARG A 65 1.77 6.45 -7.12
N GLN A 66 1.98 5.33 -6.44
CA GLN A 66 2.16 4.03 -7.07
C GLN A 66 0.88 3.51 -7.72
N ALA A 67 -0.27 3.63 -7.03
CA ALA A 67 -1.56 3.26 -7.59
C ALA A 67 -1.90 4.10 -8.84
N LEU A 68 -1.64 5.40 -8.80
CA LEU A 68 -1.85 6.30 -9.94
C LEU A 68 -0.92 5.99 -11.10
N HIS A 69 0.34 5.63 -10.83
CA HIS A 69 1.27 5.21 -11.88
C HIS A 69 0.71 4.03 -12.67
N ILE A 70 0.10 3.05 -11.99
CA ILE A 70 -0.51 1.87 -12.62
C ILE A 70 -1.82 2.26 -13.33
N ALA A 71 -2.71 2.96 -12.63
CA ALA A 71 -4.04 3.32 -13.11
C ALA A 71 -4.02 4.16 -14.40
N ASN A 72 -3.00 5.00 -14.55
CA ASN A 72 -2.89 5.95 -15.66
C ASN A 72 -2.07 5.44 -16.85
N ARG A 73 -1.55 4.19 -16.84
CA ARG A 73 -0.74 3.65 -17.95
C ARG A 73 -1.45 3.71 -19.30
N ASP A 74 -2.71 3.30 -19.32
CA ASP A 74 -3.56 3.20 -20.53
C ASP A 74 -4.82 4.08 -20.41
N GLY A 75 -4.79 5.09 -19.55
CA GLY A 75 -5.96 5.91 -19.22
C GLY A 75 -6.44 6.74 -20.42
N LEU A 76 -7.70 6.57 -20.80
CA LEU A 76 -8.39 7.48 -21.72
C LEU A 76 -9.13 8.56 -20.92
N GLY A 77 -9.06 9.80 -21.41
CA GLY A 77 -9.87 10.89 -20.87
C GLY A 77 -11.36 10.68 -21.19
N ILE A 78 -12.24 11.24 -20.37
CA ILE A 78 -13.68 11.20 -20.59
C ILE A 78 -14.12 12.49 -21.27
N ASP A 79 -14.59 12.39 -22.51
CA ASP A 79 -15.11 13.52 -23.27
C ASP A 79 -16.52 13.94 -22.83
N ALA A 80 -16.94 15.13 -23.25
CA ALA A 80 -18.24 15.69 -22.87
C ALA A 80 -19.44 14.86 -23.35
N GLY A 81 -19.34 14.23 -24.52
CA GLY A 81 -20.38 13.36 -25.07
C GLY A 81 -20.55 12.10 -24.22
N SER A 82 -19.44 11.44 -23.85
CA SER A 82 -19.45 10.31 -22.93
C SER A 82 -20.09 10.66 -21.58
N ARG A 83 -19.76 11.84 -21.02
CA ARG A 83 -20.38 12.33 -19.76
C ARG A 83 -21.89 12.52 -19.89
N SER A 84 -22.36 13.13 -20.98
CA SER A 84 -23.80 13.32 -21.23
C SER A 84 -24.52 11.99 -21.38
N SER A 85 -23.95 11.08 -22.18
CA SER A 85 -24.54 9.75 -22.44
C SER A 85 -24.72 8.95 -21.14
N ILE A 86 -23.72 8.98 -20.25
CA ILE A 86 -23.82 8.33 -18.94
C ILE A 86 -24.91 8.98 -18.08
N ALA A 87 -24.99 10.31 -18.03
CA ALA A 87 -26.02 11.00 -17.27
C ALA A 87 -27.45 10.65 -17.76
N ASP A 88 -27.65 10.63 -19.08
CA ASP A 88 -28.94 10.27 -19.68
C ASP A 88 -29.32 8.82 -19.40
N ALA A 89 -28.34 7.89 -19.46
CA ALA A 89 -28.57 6.48 -19.17
C ALA A 89 -28.99 6.23 -17.71
N PHE A 90 -28.35 6.92 -16.76
CA PHE A 90 -28.73 6.84 -15.35
C PHE A 90 -30.10 7.46 -15.09
N ALA A 91 -30.43 8.60 -15.70
CA ALA A 91 -31.77 9.19 -15.55
C ALA A 91 -32.87 8.25 -16.06
N LEU A 92 -32.63 7.53 -17.15
CA LEU A 92 -33.54 6.49 -17.63
C LEU A 92 -33.62 5.29 -16.68
N ALA A 93 -32.49 4.85 -16.14
CA ALA A 93 -32.44 3.75 -15.17
C ALA A 93 -33.19 4.11 -13.88
N ASP A 94 -33.05 5.33 -13.37
CA ASP A 94 -33.76 5.82 -12.19
C ASP A 94 -35.27 5.80 -12.40
N LEU A 95 -35.76 6.18 -13.59
CA LEU A 95 -37.18 6.08 -13.93
C LEU A 95 -37.68 4.63 -13.86
N TRP A 96 -36.94 3.68 -14.43
CA TRP A 96 -37.34 2.27 -14.45
C TRP A 96 -37.24 1.60 -13.07
N VAL A 97 -36.17 1.88 -12.33
CA VAL A 97 -35.94 1.32 -10.98
C VAL A 97 -36.89 1.95 -9.97
N GLY A 98 -37.22 3.23 -10.11
CA GLY A 98 -38.16 3.94 -9.25
C GLY A 98 -39.59 3.39 -9.35
N GLU A 99 -40.03 2.95 -10.52
CA GLU A 99 -41.33 2.27 -10.66
C GLU A 99 -41.32 0.85 -10.07
N ALA A 100 -40.18 0.15 -10.15
CA ALA A 100 -40.05 -1.24 -9.74
C ALA A 100 -39.71 -1.42 -8.25
N THR A 101 -39.25 -0.37 -7.55
CA THR A 101 -38.74 -0.47 -6.17
C THR A 101 -39.28 0.65 -5.28
N THR A 102 -39.13 0.48 -3.97
CA THR A 102 -39.44 1.52 -2.96
C THR A 102 -38.17 2.21 -2.44
N ILE A 103 -37.03 1.94 -3.07
CA ILE A 103 -35.74 2.50 -2.70
C ILE A 103 -35.69 3.94 -3.23
N SER A 104 -35.30 4.89 -2.39
CA SER A 104 -35.16 6.28 -2.81
C SER A 104 -34.02 6.44 -3.82
N GLU A 105 -34.19 7.40 -4.73
CA GLU A 105 -33.15 7.79 -5.68
C GLU A 105 -31.85 8.20 -4.97
N LEU A 106 -30.74 8.07 -5.69
CA LEU A 106 -29.42 8.47 -5.19
C LEU A 106 -29.39 9.97 -4.90
N GLY A 107 -28.87 10.35 -3.73
CA GLY A 107 -28.78 11.76 -3.32
C GLY A 107 -27.73 12.59 -4.09
N SER A 108 -27.01 11.97 -5.03
CA SER A 108 -25.98 12.61 -5.83
C SER A 108 -26.04 12.11 -7.26
N ALA A 109 -25.80 13.02 -8.21
CA ALA A 109 -25.73 12.68 -9.62
C ALA A 109 -24.60 11.67 -9.91
N PRO A 110 -24.80 10.75 -10.88
CA PRO A 110 -23.79 9.82 -11.31
C PRO A 110 -22.58 10.56 -11.90
N ARG A 111 -21.38 10.00 -11.70
CA ARG A 111 -20.12 10.60 -12.18
C ARG A 111 -19.34 9.58 -12.98
N ALA A 112 -18.97 9.98 -14.20
CA ALA A 112 -17.98 9.27 -14.98
C ALA A 112 -16.57 9.61 -14.46
N LEU A 113 -15.82 8.59 -14.06
CA LEU A 113 -14.46 8.70 -13.50
C LEU A 113 -13.45 7.99 -14.39
N THR A 114 -12.28 8.58 -14.58
CA THR A 114 -11.09 7.87 -15.05
C THR A 114 -10.61 6.90 -13.97
N ARG A 115 -9.77 5.93 -14.36
CA ARG A 115 -9.18 4.98 -13.40
C ARG A 115 -8.37 5.68 -12.31
N GLY A 116 -7.63 6.74 -12.66
CA GLY A 116 -6.92 7.57 -11.69
C GLY A 116 -7.86 8.30 -10.73
N GLU A 117 -8.92 8.93 -11.23
CA GLU A 117 -9.92 9.60 -10.39
C GLU A 117 -10.66 8.61 -9.46
N TRP A 118 -10.84 7.36 -9.89
CA TRP A 118 -11.38 6.30 -9.04
C TRP A 118 -10.41 5.93 -7.91
N VAL A 119 -9.10 5.80 -8.20
CA VAL A 119 -8.08 5.58 -7.16
C VAL A 119 -8.09 6.70 -6.14
N GLU A 120 -8.08 7.96 -6.58
CA GLU A 120 -8.06 9.12 -5.68
C GLU A 120 -9.29 9.18 -4.76
N GLN A 121 -10.47 8.89 -5.31
CA GLN A 121 -11.73 8.98 -4.55
C GLN A 121 -11.94 7.79 -3.61
N THR A 122 -11.43 6.62 -3.94
CA THR A 122 -11.65 5.41 -3.13
C THR A 122 -10.55 5.18 -2.09
N LEU A 123 -9.33 5.69 -2.33
CA LEU A 123 -8.19 5.48 -1.43
C LEU A 123 -8.48 5.83 0.04
N PRO A 124 -9.18 6.93 0.40
CA PRO A 124 -9.47 7.23 1.80
C PRO A 124 -10.23 6.12 2.51
N ILE A 125 -11.25 5.55 1.86
CA ILE A 125 -12.05 4.44 2.42
C ILE A 125 -11.19 3.18 2.52
N TRP A 126 -10.41 2.89 1.49
CA TRP A 126 -9.49 1.76 1.51
C TRP A 126 -8.46 1.84 2.64
N LYS A 127 -7.93 3.04 2.91
CA LYS A 127 -7.03 3.31 4.04
C LYS A 127 -7.71 3.01 5.37
N GLU A 128 -8.95 3.45 5.57
CA GLU A 128 -9.72 3.17 6.80
C GLU A 128 -9.94 1.66 7.00
N VAL A 129 -10.29 0.94 5.93
CA VAL A 129 -10.55 -0.50 5.99
C VAL A 129 -9.26 -1.31 6.19
N ALA A 130 -8.15 -0.89 5.59
CA ALA A 130 -6.90 -1.64 5.58
C ALA A 130 -5.97 -1.32 6.78
N ALA A 131 -6.09 -0.13 7.40
CA ALA A 131 -5.24 0.26 8.53
C ALA A 131 -5.29 -0.71 9.74
N PRO A 132 -6.45 -1.27 10.14
CA PRO A 132 -6.49 -2.26 11.23
C PRO A 132 -5.73 -3.55 10.90
N VAL A 133 -5.78 -3.97 9.63
CA VAL A 133 -5.06 -5.16 9.15
C VAL A 133 -3.56 -4.92 9.19
N SER A 134 -3.11 -3.77 8.69
CA SER A 134 -1.70 -3.35 8.75
C SER A 134 -1.14 -3.37 10.18
N THR A 135 -1.92 -2.82 11.12
CA THR A 135 -1.56 -2.80 12.54
C THR A 135 -1.46 -4.21 13.11
N SER A 136 -2.45 -5.07 12.80
CA SER A 136 -2.48 -6.46 13.27
C SER A 136 -1.29 -7.28 12.77
N ILE A 137 -0.89 -7.08 11.51
CA ILE A 137 0.29 -7.73 10.94
C ILE A 137 1.55 -7.27 11.68
N ALA A 138 1.72 -5.97 11.87
CA ALA A 138 2.89 -5.43 12.56
C ALA A 138 2.99 -5.90 14.01
N ASP A 139 1.85 -5.99 14.72
CA ASP A 139 1.79 -6.49 16.09
C ASP A 139 2.08 -8.00 16.18
N ALA A 140 1.56 -8.79 15.25
CA ALA A 140 1.86 -10.21 15.17
C ALA A 140 3.35 -10.47 14.92
N LEU A 141 3.98 -9.67 14.05
CA LEU A 141 5.42 -9.74 13.79
C LEU A 141 6.23 -9.38 15.04
N MET A 142 5.84 -8.34 15.78
CA MET A 142 6.50 -7.97 17.02
C MET A 142 6.37 -9.07 18.08
N SER A 143 5.18 -9.61 18.27
CA SER A 143 4.93 -10.66 19.26
C SER A 143 5.74 -11.93 18.96
N ALA A 144 5.88 -12.29 17.68
CA ALA A 144 6.71 -13.42 17.26
C ALA A 144 8.21 -13.19 17.50
N LEU A 145 8.69 -11.94 17.34
CA LEU A 145 10.08 -11.57 17.64
C LEU A 145 10.33 -11.57 19.15
N GLU A 146 9.43 -11.03 19.96
CA GLU A 146 9.54 -11.02 21.42
C GLU A 146 9.61 -12.44 21.99
N GLY A 147 8.80 -13.37 21.47
CA GLY A 147 8.82 -14.78 21.89
C GLY A 147 10.13 -15.51 21.60
N GLN A 148 10.94 -15.00 20.67
CA GLN A 148 12.25 -15.56 20.30
C GLN A 148 13.43 -14.78 20.89
N THR A 149 13.17 -13.67 21.57
CA THR A 149 14.22 -12.78 22.08
C THR A 149 14.67 -13.23 23.47
N PRO A 150 15.99 -13.44 23.70
CA PRO A 150 16.56 -13.69 25.02
C PRO A 150 16.18 -12.62 26.06
N GLU A 151 15.99 -13.01 27.33
CA GLU A 151 15.52 -12.11 28.40
C GLU A 151 16.39 -10.87 28.60
N ASP A 152 17.70 -10.99 28.40
CA ASP A 152 18.68 -9.91 28.49
C ASP A 152 18.56 -8.87 27.35
N MET A 153 17.88 -9.23 26.25
CA MET A 153 17.68 -8.36 25.07
C MET A 153 16.26 -7.81 24.93
N GLN A 154 15.30 -8.22 25.76
CA GLN A 154 13.90 -7.78 25.66
C GLN A 154 13.75 -6.25 25.73
N GLY A 155 14.51 -5.58 26.59
CA GLY A 155 14.49 -4.11 26.71
C GLY A 155 14.93 -3.38 25.43
N MET A 156 15.83 -3.99 24.64
CA MET A 156 16.27 -3.44 23.36
C MET A 156 15.20 -3.63 22.28
N VAL A 157 14.55 -4.80 22.26
CA VAL A 157 13.50 -5.13 21.28
C VAL A 157 12.24 -4.30 21.49
N GLN A 158 11.83 -4.02 22.72
CA GLN A 158 10.69 -3.12 23.00
C GLN A 158 10.93 -1.68 22.48
N GLY A 159 12.17 -1.19 22.56
CA GLY A 159 12.56 0.11 21.99
C GLY A 159 12.47 0.13 20.47
N ALA A 160 12.90 -0.96 19.82
CA ALA A 160 12.84 -1.13 18.38
C ALA A 160 11.41 -1.39 17.84
N GLY A 161 10.51 -1.94 18.67
CA GLY A 161 9.16 -2.34 18.27
C GLY A 161 8.32 -1.21 17.67
N ARG A 162 8.44 0.03 18.19
CA ARG A 162 7.73 1.19 17.63
C ARG A 162 8.21 1.55 16.22
N LEU A 163 9.52 1.48 15.99
CA LEU A 163 10.12 1.75 14.69
C LEU A 163 9.75 0.64 13.69
N MET A 164 9.83 -0.63 14.12
CA MET A 164 9.47 -1.78 13.31
C MET A 164 7.98 -1.78 12.94
N ARG A 165 7.09 -1.36 13.85
CA ARG A 165 5.67 -1.19 13.55
C ARG A 165 5.45 -0.15 12.45
N GLY A 166 6.16 0.99 12.53
CA GLY A 166 6.15 2.01 11.48
C GLY A 166 6.60 1.45 10.12
N ILE A 167 7.74 0.76 10.08
CA ILE A 167 8.27 0.13 8.87
C ILE A 167 7.29 -0.90 8.30
N GLY A 168 6.73 -1.78 9.13
CA GLY A 168 5.76 -2.78 8.72
C GLY A 168 4.51 -2.17 8.12
N SER A 169 4.02 -1.08 8.71
CA SER A 169 2.88 -0.34 8.17
C SER A 169 3.17 0.31 6.82
N SER A 170 4.38 0.85 6.64
CA SER A 170 4.79 1.46 5.37
C SER A 170 4.95 0.43 4.25
N VAL A 171 5.54 -0.73 4.54
CA VAL A 171 5.67 -1.82 3.56
C VAL A 171 4.30 -2.33 3.13
N PHE A 172 3.38 -2.53 4.07
CA PHE A 172 2.01 -2.90 3.75
C PHE A 172 1.34 -1.84 2.85
N ALA A 173 1.48 -0.55 3.18
CA ALA A 173 0.90 0.53 2.40
C ALA A 173 1.44 0.56 0.95
N MET A 174 2.74 0.34 0.75
CA MET A 174 3.31 0.25 -0.60
C MET A 174 2.74 -0.94 -1.39
N GLN A 175 2.66 -2.13 -0.79
CA GLN A 175 2.05 -3.30 -1.45
C GLN A 175 0.57 -3.06 -1.78
N PHE A 176 -0.15 -2.36 -0.89
CA PHE A 176 -1.52 -1.97 -1.13
C PHE A 176 -1.66 -1.06 -2.37
N GLY A 177 -0.68 -0.19 -2.62
CA GLY A 177 -0.68 0.70 -3.79
C GLY A 177 -0.67 -0.06 -5.12
N HIS A 178 0.11 -1.14 -5.20
CA HIS A 178 0.08 -2.04 -6.36
C HIS A 178 -1.29 -2.69 -6.54
N VAL A 179 -1.87 -3.23 -5.47
CA VAL A 179 -3.17 -3.93 -5.51
C VAL A 179 -4.27 -2.96 -5.92
N LEU A 180 -4.33 -1.76 -5.31
CA LEU A 180 -5.33 -0.75 -5.64
C LEU A 180 -5.17 -0.26 -7.09
N GLY A 181 -3.93 -0.07 -7.54
CA GLY A 181 -3.64 0.28 -8.93
C GLY A 181 -4.15 -0.78 -9.92
N ASN A 182 -3.91 -2.06 -9.65
CA ASN A 182 -4.41 -3.14 -10.49
C ASN A 182 -5.94 -3.26 -10.43
N LEU A 183 -6.54 -3.15 -9.24
CA LEU A 183 -7.99 -3.16 -9.08
C LEU A 183 -8.65 -2.06 -9.91
N SER A 184 -8.03 -0.87 -9.99
CA SER A 184 -8.52 0.22 -10.82
C SER A 184 -8.63 -0.13 -12.31
N LEU A 185 -7.91 -1.15 -12.79
CA LEU A 185 -7.97 -1.64 -14.17
C LEU A 185 -9.15 -2.59 -14.43
N GLU A 186 -9.73 -3.16 -13.37
CA GLU A 186 -10.82 -4.14 -13.44
C GLU A 186 -12.21 -3.50 -13.27
N VAL A 187 -12.28 -2.31 -12.66
CA VAL A 187 -13.54 -1.57 -12.49
C VAL A 187 -14.05 -1.06 -13.85
N VAL A 188 -15.37 -1.15 -14.06
CA VAL A 188 -16.14 -0.71 -15.24
C VAL A 188 -16.98 0.52 -14.94
#